data_AF-A0A522XUY8-F1
#
_entry.id   AF-A0A522XUY8-F1
#
_cell.length_a   1.000
_cell.length_b   1.000
_cell.length_c   1.000
_cell.angle_alpha   90.00
_cell.angle_beta   90.00
_cell.angle_gamma   90.00
#
_symmetry.space_group_name_H-M   'P 1'
#
loop_
_entity.id
_entity.type
_entity.pdbx_description
1 polymer ?
#
loop_
_entity_poly.entity_id
_entity_poly.type
_entity_poly.pdbx_seq_one_letter_code
_entity_poly.pdbx_strand_id
1 'polypeptide(L)'
;MTAHLFAIGIVLAWLAGIRAYMTVFGVGLAGLMGWVELPAALEVTQSPWVLGVSGVLALVEFFADKIPGVDSIWDLLHTLLRVPAGAFLAAAALSVDGQLGAGALVTGAGVSLASHALKGGTRAMLNASPEPVSNWAASATEDASTIGGLALVFHYPLLALVLVLSLSLAIALPTWWLFRHLRRGWRQIGGVPGADGETTGRRRTRR
;
A
#
# COMPACT_ATOMS: atom_id res chain seq x y z
N MET A 1 -5.72 -18.90 -16.98
CA MET A 1 -5.84 -17.54 -16.39
C MET A 1 -5.59 -16.53 -17.49
N THR A 2 -6.56 -15.67 -17.81
CA THR A 2 -6.37 -14.62 -18.82
C THR A 2 -5.58 -13.46 -18.21
N ALA A 3 -4.74 -12.79 -19.01
CA ALA A 3 -3.95 -11.65 -18.55
C ALA A 3 -4.82 -10.50 -17.97
N HIS A 4 -6.07 -10.39 -18.45
CA HIS A 4 -7.05 -9.41 -17.99
C HIS A 4 -7.46 -9.64 -16.53
N LEU A 5 -7.86 -10.86 -16.15
CA LEU A 5 -8.28 -11.16 -14.78
C LEU A 5 -7.13 -10.97 -13.78
N PHE A 6 -5.92 -11.35 -14.21
CA PHE A 6 -4.72 -11.11 -13.41
C PHE A 6 -4.47 -9.62 -13.18
N ALA A 7 -4.57 -8.80 -14.22
CA ALA A 7 -4.43 -7.35 -14.10
C ALA A 7 -5.48 -6.75 -13.17
N ILE A 8 -6.74 -7.17 -13.27
CA ILE A 8 -7.81 -6.74 -12.35
C ILE A 8 -7.44 -7.09 -10.91
N GLY A 9 -7.11 -8.35 -10.65
CA GLY A 9 -6.79 -8.79 -9.28
C GLY A 9 -5.62 -8.03 -8.66
N ILE A 10 -4.53 -7.82 -9.41
CA ILE A 10 -3.36 -7.07 -8.93
C ILE A 10 -3.71 -5.60 -8.68
N VAL A 11 -4.42 -4.94 -9.60
CA VAL A 11 -4.79 -3.53 -9.43
C VAL A 11 -5.77 -3.36 -8.27
N LEU A 12 -6.77 -4.22 -8.12
CA LEU A 12 -7.69 -4.17 -6.97
C LEU A 12 -6.96 -4.37 -5.64
N ALA A 13 -5.99 -5.28 -5.57
CA ALA A 13 -5.16 -5.46 -4.38
C ALA A 13 -4.30 -4.23 -4.08
N TRP A 14 -3.72 -3.61 -5.12
CA TRP A 14 -2.94 -2.38 -4.99
C TRP A 14 -3.79 -1.22 -4.49
N LEU A 15 -4.98 -1.03 -5.07
CA LEU A 15 -5.95 -0.02 -4.65
C LEU A 15 -6.40 -0.23 -3.21
N ALA A 16 -6.64 -1.48 -2.79
CA ALA A 16 -7.00 -1.79 -1.41
C ALA A 16 -5.90 -1.43 -0.40
N GLY A 17 -4.63 -1.53 -0.78
CA GLY A 17 -3.51 -1.06 0.06
C GLY A 17 -3.49 0.45 0.26
N ILE A 18 -3.95 1.22 -0.73
CA ILE A 18 -4.07 2.69 -0.65
C ILE A 18 -5.36 3.10 0.10
N ARG A 19 -6.52 2.59 -0.34
CA ARG A 19 -7.88 2.89 0.15
C ARG A 19 -8.78 1.64 0.16
N ALA A 20 -8.72 0.81 1.21
CA ALA A 20 -9.45 -0.46 1.25
C ALA A 20 -10.96 -0.27 1.14
N TYR A 21 -11.52 0.64 1.93
CA TYR A 21 -12.97 0.80 2.00
C TYR A 21 -13.55 1.37 0.71
N MET A 22 -12.88 2.38 0.15
CA MET A 22 -13.26 2.95 -1.15
C MET A 22 -13.13 1.92 -2.28
N THR A 23 -12.10 1.07 -2.24
CA THR A 23 -11.92 0.00 -3.24
C THR A 23 -13.06 -1.03 -3.16
N VAL A 24 -13.36 -1.55 -1.97
CA VAL A 24 -14.45 -2.53 -1.78
C VAL A 24 -15.81 -1.92 -2.16
N PHE A 25 -16.07 -0.68 -1.71
CA PHE A 25 -17.28 0.05 -2.06
C PHE A 25 -17.40 0.25 -3.58
N GLY A 26 -16.32 0.67 -4.23
CA GLY A 26 -16.30 0.92 -5.67
C GLY A 26 -16.48 -0.35 -6.52
N VAL A 27 -15.90 -1.48 -6.10
CA VAL A 27 -16.14 -2.79 -6.74
C VAL A 27 -17.61 -3.18 -6.62
N GLY A 28 -18.18 -3.12 -5.41
CA GLY A 28 -19.58 -3.43 -5.17
C GLY A 28 -20.53 -2.52 -5.95
N LEU A 29 -20.24 -1.22 -5.99
CA LEU A 29 -21.05 -0.24 -6.71
C LEU A 29 -20.98 -0.49 -8.23
N ALA A 30 -19.80 -0.76 -8.78
CA ALA A 30 -19.65 -1.09 -10.19
C ALA A 30 -20.43 -2.34 -10.58
N GLY A 31 -20.43 -3.37 -9.73
CA GLY A 31 -21.27 -4.55 -9.93
C GLY A 31 -22.77 -4.22 -9.83
N LEU A 32 -23.19 -3.50 -8.79
CA LEU A 32 -24.60 -3.14 -8.57
C LEU A 32 -25.18 -2.32 -9.73
N MET A 33 -24.38 -1.41 -10.29
CA MET A 33 -24.77 -0.57 -11.43
C MET A 33 -24.67 -1.28 -12.78
N GLY A 34 -24.19 -2.53 -12.82
CA GLY A 34 -24.01 -3.30 -14.04
C GLY A 34 -22.88 -2.78 -14.94
N TRP A 35 -21.91 -2.04 -14.38
CA TRP A 35 -20.75 -1.57 -15.14
C TRP A 35 -19.74 -2.67 -15.41
N VAL A 36 -19.71 -3.68 -14.54
CA VAL A 36 -18.84 -4.86 -14.66
C VAL A 36 -19.60 -6.07 -14.18
N GLU A 37 -19.46 -7.18 -14.89
CA GLU A 37 -19.90 -8.49 -14.41
C GLU A 37 -18.87 -9.00 -13.40
N LEU A 38 -19.29 -9.11 -12.13
CA LEU A 38 -18.41 -9.59 -11.08
C LEU A 38 -18.38 -11.12 -11.08
N PRO A 39 -17.19 -11.75 -10.90
CA PRO A 39 -17.10 -13.16 -10.56
C PRO A 39 -17.89 -13.47 -9.28
N ALA A 40 -18.39 -14.71 -9.16
CA ALA A 40 -19.18 -15.16 -8.01
C ALA A 40 -18.53 -14.84 -6.65
N ALA A 41 -17.20 -14.93 -6.55
CA ALA A 41 -16.47 -14.60 -5.32
C ALA A 41 -16.50 -13.10 -4.97
N LEU A 42 -16.73 -12.20 -5.93
CA LEU A 42 -16.83 -10.75 -5.72
C LEU A 42 -18.27 -10.26 -5.54
N GLU A 43 -19.29 -11.06 -5.85
CA GLU A 43 -20.70 -10.67 -5.68
C GLU A 43 -21.04 -10.28 -4.23
N VAL A 44 -20.30 -10.81 -3.25
CA VAL A 44 -20.43 -10.41 -1.84
C VAL A 44 -20.28 -8.90 -1.63
N THR A 45 -19.49 -8.22 -2.48
CA THR A 45 -19.31 -6.77 -2.43
C THR A 45 -20.57 -5.99 -2.80
N GLN A 46 -21.51 -6.60 -3.53
CA GLN A 46 -22.81 -6.00 -3.89
C GLN A 46 -23.86 -6.14 -2.78
N SER A 47 -23.57 -6.90 -1.72
CA SER A 47 -24.48 -7.02 -0.57
C SER A 47 -24.78 -5.63 0.02
N PRO A 48 -26.04 -5.27 0.29
CA PRO A 48 -26.39 -3.98 0.88
C PRO A 48 -25.64 -3.68 2.18
N TRP A 49 -25.34 -4.71 2.98
CA TRP A 49 -24.53 -4.59 4.18
C TRP A 49 -23.08 -4.24 3.89
N VAL A 50 -22.46 -4.90 2.91
CA VAL A 50 -21.06 -4.63 2.52
C VAL A 50 -20.95 -3.25 1.89
N LEU A 51 -21.87 -2.87 1.00
CA LEU A 51 -21.93 -1.52 0.42
C LEU A 51 -22.15 -0.45 1.48
N GLY A 52 -23.09 -0.64 2.40
CA GLY A 52 -23.36 0.32 3.47
C GLY A 52 -22.17 0.50 4.39
N VAL A 53 -21.59 -0.60 4.88
CA VAL A 53 -20.43 -0.56 5.80
C VAL A 53 -19.19 0.00 5.10
N SER A 54 -18.84 -0.49 3.91
CA SER A 54 -17.68 0.00 3.17
C SER A 54 -17.84 1.46 2.73
N GLY A 55 -19.06 1.89 2.36
CA GLY A 55 -19.34 3.29 2.02
C GLY A 55 -19.17 4.22 3.23
N VAL A 56 -19.73 3.86 4.39
CA VAL A 56 -19.54 4.64 5.62
C VAL A 56 -18.08 4.67 6.03
N LEU A 57 -17.40 3.53 6.01
CA LEU A 57 -15.97 3.48 6.36
C LEU A 57 -15.10 4.24 5.36
N ALA A 58 -15.44 4.27 4.07
CA ALA A 58 -14.75 5.09 3.09
C ALA A 58 -14.91 6.59 3.36
N LEU A 59 -16.12 7.03 3.77
CA LEU A 59 -16.34 8.41 4.19
C LEU A 59 -15.54 8.75 5.45
N VAL A 60 -15.55 7.87 6.46
CA VAL A 60 -14.75 8.05 7.67
C VAL A 60 -13.27 8.12 7.33
N GLU A 61 -12.76 7.22 6.47
CA GLU A 61 -11.38 7.22 6.00
C GLU A 61 -11.01 8.53 5.30
N PHE A 62 -11.91 9.04 4.45
CA PHE A 62 -11.74 10.32 3.75
C PHE A 62 -11.61 11.51 4.70
N PHE A 63 -12.39 11.55 5.78
CA PHE A 63 -12.33 12.65 6.75
C PHE A 63 -11.18 12.47 7.75
N ALA A 64 -10.93 11.26 8.21
CA ALA A 64 -9.86 10.95 9.17
C ALA A 64 -8.48 11.37 8.64
N ASP A 65 -8.22 11.15 7.36
CA ASP A 65 -6.95 11.50 6.71
C ASP A 65 -6.67 13.00 6.62
N LYS A 66 -7.68 13.86 6.82
CA LYS A 66 -7.51 15.31 6.80
C LYS A 66 -7.05 15.88 8.14
N ILE A 67 -7.06 15.06 9.20
CA ILE A 67 -6.68 15.45 10.56
C ILE A 67 -5.26 14.91 10.86
N PRO A 68 -4.25 15.79 11.01
CA PRO A 68 -2.88 15.36 11.29
C PRO A 68 -2.79 14.49 12.55
N GLY A 69 -2.08 13.36 12.48
CA GLY A 69 -1.86 12.43 13.59
C GLY A 69 -2.97 11.39 13.75
N VAL A 70 -4.23 11.74 13.46
CA VAL A 70 -5.33 10.76 13.37
C VAL A 70 -5.12 9.83 12.17
N ASP A 71 -4.67 10.40 11.05
CA ASP A 71 -4.32 9.69 9.82
C ASP A 71 -3.36 8.50 10.06
N SER A 72 -2.33 8.71 10.87
CA SER A 72 -1.26 7.74 11.12
C SER A 72 -1.72 6.60 12.03
N ILE A 73 -2.48 6.91 13.09
CA ILE A 73 -3.08 5.91 13.98
C ILE A 73 -4.12 5.10 13.20
N TRP A 74 -4.94 5.79 12.41
CA TRP A 74 -5.94 5.18 11.56
C TRP A 74 -5.32 4.20 10.57
N ASP A 75 -4.27 4.61 9.85
CA ASP A 75 -3.59 3.73 8.90
C ASP A 75 -2.96 2.51 9.56
N LEU A 76 -2.38 2.64 10.75
CA LEU A 76 -1.78 1.53 11.49
C LEU A 76 -2.84 0.48 11.90
N LEU A 77 -3.97 0.93 12.44
CA LEU A 77 -5.08 0.03 12.80
C LEU A 77 -5.62 -0.68 11.55
N HIS A 78 -5.70 0.04 10.44
CA HIS A 78 -6.31 -0.46 9.21
C HIS A 78 -5.37 -1.25 8.32
N THR A 79 -4.06 -1.31 8.61
CA THR A 79 -3.15 -2.24 7.94
C THR A 79 -3.64 -3.69 8.04
N LEU A 80 -4.22 -4.04 9.20
CA LEU A 80 -4.79 -5.37 9.48
C LEU A 80 -6.03 -5.70 8.63
N LEU A 81 -6.71 -4.70 8.08
CA LEU A 81 -7.89 -4.88 7.23
C LEU A 81 -7.56 -4.73 5.75
N ARG A 82 -6.64 -3.82 5.41
CA ARG A 82 -6.21 -3.56 4.03
C ARG A 82 -5.58 -4.80 3.39
N VAL A 83 -4.64 -5.45 4.09
CA VAL A 83 -3.91 -6.59 3.54
C VAL A 83 -4.84 -7.78 3.27
N PRO A 84 -5.72 -8.21 4.20
CA PRO A 84 -6.71 -9.24 3.90
C PRO A 84 -7.71 -8.83 2.82
N ALA A 85 -8.13 -7.56 2.77
CA ALA A 85 -9.02 -7.08 1.72
C ALA A 85 -8.37 -7.18 0.34
N GLY A 86 -7.11 -6.76 0.20
CA GLY A 86 -6.37 -6.88 -1.06
C GLY A 86 -6.08 -8.33 -1.44
N ALA A 87 -5.76 -9.19 -0.47
CA ALA A 87 -5.64 -10.63 -0.67
C ALA A 87 -6.93 -11.21 -1.25
N PHE A 88 -8.06 -10.92 -0.60
CA PHE A 88 -9.38 -11.37 -1.01
C PHE A 88 -9.74 -10.86 -2.40
N LEU A 89 -9.62 -9.55 -2.67
CA LEU A 89 -9.98 -8.96 -3.95
C LEU A 89 -9.18 -9.56 -5.12
N ALA A 90 -7.87 -9.78 -4.94
CA ALA A 90 -7.06 -10.44 -5.97
C ALA A 90 -7.49 -11.89 -6.20
N ALA A 91 -7.65 -12.66 -5.11
CA ALA A 91 -8.04 -14.06 -5.21
C ALA A 91 -9.44 -14.24 -5.77
N ALA A 92 -10.38 -13.37 -5.40
CA ALA A 92 -11.75 -13.38 -5.88
C ALA A 92 -11.86 -12.97 -7.35
N ALA A 93 -11.10 -11.96 -7.79
CA ALA A 93 -11.03 -11.59 -9.21
C ALA A 93 -10.44 -12.69 -10.10
N LEU A 94 -9.55 -13.51 -9.53
CA LEU A 94 -8.90 -14.63 -10.22
C LEU A 94 -9.67 -15.95 -10.09
N SER A 95 -10.71 -16.00 -9.25
CA SER A 95 -11.48 -17.20 -9.00
C SER A 95 -12.45 -17.49 -10.14
N VAL A 96 -12.40 -18.71 -10.66
CA VAL A 96 -13.27 -19.17 -11.77
C VAL A 96 -14.43 -20.01 -11.24
N ASP A 97 -14.23 -20.71 -10.12
CA ASP A 97 -15.15 -21.66 -9.50
C ASP A 97 -15.63 -21.20 -8.10
N GLY A 98 -15.29 -19.97 -7.71
CA GLY A 98 -15.58 -19.43 -6.38
C GLY A 98 -14.56 -19.84 -5.31
N GLN A 99 -13.59 -20.70 -5.62
CA GLN A 99 -12.51 -21.03 -4.70
C GLN A 99 -11.39 -19.99 -4.75
N LEU A 100 -10.94 -19.55 -3.58
CA LEU A 100 -9.84 -18.59 -3.45
C LEU A 100 -8.51 -19.33 -3.47
N GLY A 101 -7.77 -19.21 -4.57
CA GLY A 101 -6.45 -19.83 -4.70
C GLY A 101 -5.45 -19.24 -3.71
N ALA A 102 -4.75 -20.10 -2.95
CA ALA A 102 -3.77 -19.67 -1.95
C ALA A 102 -2.65 -18.78 -2.55
N GLY A 103 -2.17 -19.10 -3.76
CA GLY A 103 -1.19 -18.28 -4.46
C GLY A 103 -1.70 -16.86 -4.74
N ALA A 104 -2.96 -16.74 -5.19
CA ALA A 104 -3.58 -15.44 -5.47
C ALA A 104 -3.82 -14.62 -4.18
N LEU A 105 -4.21 -15.28 -3.08
CA LEU A 105 -4.32 -14.64 -1.76
C LEU A 105 -2.97 -14.07 -1.31
N VAL A 106 -1.89 -14.86 -1.40
CA VAL A 106 -0.55 -14.42 -1.02
C VAL A 106 -0.07 -13.28 -1.92
N THR A 107 -0.29 -13.38 -3.23
CA THR A 107 0.05 -12.31 -4.18
C THR A 107 -0.72 -11.03 -3.87
N GLY A 108 -2.03 -11.11 -3.67
CA GLY A 108 -2.87 -9.95 -3.33
C GLY A 108 -2.48 -9.31 -1.99
N ALA A 109 -2.20 -10.13 -0.97
CA ALA A 109 -1.70 -9.67 0.32
C ALA A 109 -0.38 -8.91 0.16
N GLY A 110 0.57 -9.47 -0.61
CA GLY A 110 1.86 -8.84 -0.87
C GLY A 110 1.74 -7.52 -1.62
N VAL A 111 0.88 -7.45 -2.64
CA VAL A 111 0.64 -6.23 -3.42
C VAL A 111 -0.03 -5.15 -2.58
N SER A 112 -1.02 -5.52 -1.76
CA SER A 112 -1.70 -4.61 -0.84
C SER A 112 -0.76 -4.07 0.23
N LEU A 113 0.07 -4.94 0.81
CA LEU A 113 1.10 -4.54 1.77
C LEU A 113 2.14 -3.61 1.13
N ALA A 114 2.58 -3.92 -0.09
CA ALA A 114 3.57 -3.10 -0.80
C ALA A 114 3.05 -1.69 -1.11
N SER A 115 1.83 -1.58 -1.64
CA SER A 115 1.20 -0.28 -1.91
C SER A 115 0.95 0.53 -0.64
N HIS A 116 0.51 -0.13 0.45
CA HIS A 116 0.36 0.52 1.75
C HIS A 116 1.71 1.01 2.30
N ALA A 117 2.78 0.23 2.16
CA ALA A 117 4.12 0.63 2.57
C ALA A 117 4.64 1.82 1.75
N LEU A 118 4.34 1.87 0.44
CA LEU A 118 4.66 3.03 -0.40
C LEU A 118 3.94 4.28 0.08
N LYS A 119 2.62 4.20 0.36
CA LYS A 119 1.84 5.28 0.95
C LYS A 119 2.45 5.77 2.27
N GLY A 120 2.73 4.85 3.20
CA GLY A 120 3.34 5.17 4.48
C GLY A 120 4.71 5.83 4.33
N GLY A 121 5.52 5.37 3.37
CA GLY A 121 6.81 5.98 3.03
C GLY A 121 6.67 7.41 2.51
N THR A 122 5.71 7.66 1.62
CA THR A 122 5.39 9.01 1.14
C THR A 122 4.93 9.92 2.29
N ARG A 123 4.05 9.43 3.17
CA ARG A 123 3.61 10.20 4.36
C ARG A 123 4.75 10.51 5.31
N ALA A 124 5.67 9.56 5.54
CA ALA A 124 6.86 9.80 6.38
C ALA A 124 7.75 10.92 5.81
N MET A 125 7.87 11.03 4.48
CA MET A 125 8.60 12.11 3.83
C MET A 125 7.87 13.45 3.94
N LEU A 126 6.54 13.47 3.75
CA LEU A 126 5.73 14.69 3.86
C LEU A 126 5.68 15.20 5.31
N ASN A 127 5.55 14.31 6.28
CA ASN A 127 5.51 14.65 7.70
C ASN A 127 6.86 15.09 8.28
N ALA A 128 7.94 15.06 7.50
CA ALA A 128 9.22 15.67 7.90
C ALA A 128 9.09 17.21 8.07
N SER A 129 8.12 17.84 7.40
CA SER A 129 7.68 19.22 7.65
C SER A 129 6.14 19.25 7.61
N PRO A 130 5.45 19.16 8.76
CA PRO A 130 4.01 18.99 8.80
C PRO A 130 3.29 20.28 8.37
N GLU A 131 2.91 20.34 7.10
CA GLU A 131 2.08 21.39 6.53
C GLU A 131 0.70 20.82 6.13
N PRO A 132 -0.42 21.39 6.62
CA PRO A 132 -1.76 20.86 6.37
C PRO A 132 -2.07 20.67 4.87
N VAL A 133 -1.57 21.58 4.03
CA VAL A 133 -1.78 21.55 2.58
C VAL A 133 -1.19 20.28 1.95
N SER A 134 0.01 19.88 2.36
CA SER A 134 0.70 18.70 1.84
C SER A 134 -0.02 17.40 2.21
N ASN A 135 -0.52 17.30 3.45
CA ASN A 135 -1.29 16.14 3.90
C ASN A 135 -2.65 16.04 3.18
N TRP A 136 -3.32 17.18 2.97
CA TRP A 136 -4.55 17.22 2.21
C TRP A 136 -4.34 16.86 0.74
N ALA A 137 -3.29 17.40 0.12
CA ALA A 137 -2.95 17.08 -1.27
C ALA A 137 -2.61 15.60 -1.44
N ALA A 138 -1.86 15.01 -0.51
CA ALA A 138 -1.55 13.58 -0.51
C ALA A 138 -2.83 12.73 -0.38
N SER A 139 -3.67 13.01 0.62
CA SER A 139 -4.93 12.29 0.81
C SER A 139 -5.87 12.42 -0.40
N ALA A 140 -6.01 13.62 -0.97
CA ALA A 140 -6.82 13.84 -2.17
C ALA A 140 -6.27 13.10 -3.39
N THR A 141 -4.93 13.00 -3.51
CA THR A 141 -4.29 12.22 -4.57
C THR A 141 -4.56 10.72 -4.40
N GLU A 142 -4.55 10.21 -3.17
CA GLU A 142 -4.91 8.82 -2.88
C GLU A 142 -6.37 8.52 -3.25
N ASP A 143 -7.30 9.43 -2.92
CA ASP A 143 -8.72 9.32 -3.29
C ASP A 143 -8.91 9.33 -4.81
N ALA A 144 -8.33 10.32 -5.49
CA ALA A 144 -8.41 10.45 -6.94
C ALA A 144 -7.78 9.26 -7.65
N SER A 145 -6.63 8.77 -7.17
CA SER A 145 -5.96 7.59 -7.71
C SER A 145 -6.80 6.34 -7.52
N THR A 146 -7.54 6.24 -6.41
CA THR A 146 -8.40 5.08 -6.15
C THR A 146 -9.61 5.06 -7.05
N ILE A 147 -10.32 6.19 -7.14
CA ILE A 147 -11.50 6.32 -8.01
C ILE A 147 -11.09 6.16 -9.48
N GLY A 148 -10.02 6.84 -9.90
CA GLY A 148 -9.49 6.74 -11.26
C GLY A 148 -8.97 5.35 -11.59
N GLY A 149 -8.29 4.69 -10.64
CA GLY A 149 -7.81 3.32 -10.78
C GLY A 149 -8.93 2.30 -10.91
N LEU A 150 -10.01 2.44 -10.14
CA LEU A 150 -11.23 1.63 -10.28
C LEU A 150 -11.88 1.82 -11.65
N ALA A 151 -12.06 3.08 -12.08
CA ALA A 151 -12.62 3.36 -13.40
C ALA A 151 -11.75 2.75 -14.52
N LEU A 152 -10.43 2.90 -14.40
CA LEU A 152 -9.47 2.42 -15.40
C LEU A 152 -9.37 0.89 -15.41
N VAL A 153 -9.38 0.23 -14.26
CA VAL A 153 -9.22 -1.23 -14.20
C VAL A 153 -10.40 -1.96 -14.81
N PHE A 154 -11.62 -1.41 -14.70
CA PHE A 154 -12.81 -2.05 -15.29
C PHE A 154 -12.90 -1.89 -16.81
N HIS A 155 -12.33 -0.82 -17.38
CA HIS A 155 -12.38 -0.57 -18.83
C HIS A 155 -11.10 -1.00 -19.55
N TYR A 156 -9.93 -0.79 -18.93
CA TYR A 156 -8.61 -1.00 -19.50
C TYR A 156 -7.66 -1.67 -18.47
N PRO A 157 -7.89 -2.94 -18.09
CA PRO A 157 -7.15 -3.61 -17.00
C PRO A 157 -5.63 -3.57 -17.17
N LEU A 158 -5.12 -3.84 -18.39
CA LEU A 158 -3.69 -3.87 -18.65
C LEU A 158 -3.04 -2.49 -18.53
N LEU A 159 -3.74 -1.43 -18.97
CA LEU A 159 -3.28 -0.06 -18.82
C LEU A 159 -3.24 0.34 -17.34
N ALA A 160 -4.27 -0.03 -16.58
CA ALA A 160 -4.30 0.18 -15.13
C ALA A 160 -3.13 -0.52 -14.44
N LEU A 161 -2.85 -1.78 -14.81
CA LEU A 161 -1.73 -2.55 -14.27
C LEU A 161 -0.38 -1.88 -14.55
N VAL A 162 -0.14 -1.48 -15.80
CA VAL A 162 1.10 -0.78 -16.16
C VAL A 162 1.24 0.51 -15.35
N LEU A 163 0.17 1.30 -15.23
CA LEU A 163 0.19 2.55 -14.49
C LEU A 163 0.54 2.35 -13.01
N VAL A 164 -0.13 1.43 -12.30
CA VAL A 164 0.15 1.20 -10.87
C VAL A 164 1.55 0.64 -10.64
N LEU A 165 2.06 -0.20 -11.55
CA LEU A 165 3.43 -0.71 -11.49
C LEU A 165 4.44 0.41 -11.72
N SER A 166 4.24 1.26 -12.73
CA SER A 166 5.10 2.40 -13.02
C SER A 166 5.13 3.39 -11.85
N LEU A 167 3.98 3.74 -11.27
CA LEU A 167 3.89 4.60 -10.10
C LEU A 167 4.60 3.98 -8.89
N SER A 168 4.38 2.68 -8.65
CA SER A 168 5.03 1.96 -7.55
C SER A 168 6.54 1.97 -7.67
N LEU A 169 7.07 1.74 -8.87
CA LEU A 169 8.51 1.78 -9.14
C LEU A 169 9.08 3.20 -9.00
N ALA A 170 8.36 4.21 -9.50
CA ALA A 170 8.77 5.61 -9.41
C ALA A 170 8.91 6.08 -7.95
N ILE A 171 8.11 5.53 -7.03
CA ILE A 171 8.21 5.83 -5.59
C ILE A 171 9.23 4.91 -4.91
N ALA A 172 9.18 3.60 -5.17
CA ALA A 172 10.01 2.61 -4.47
C ALA A 172 11.51 2.80 -4.74
N LEU A 173 11.91 3.09 -5.99
CA LEU A 173 13.32 3.17 -6.37
C LEU A 173 14.06 4.33 -5.67
N PRO A 174 13.55 5.59 -5.69
CA PRO A 174 14.19 6.67 -4.94
C PRO A 174 14.22 6.44 -3.44
N THR A 175 13.11 5.97 -2.85
CA THR A 175 13.03 5.69 -1.40
C THR A 175 14.03 4.62 -1.00
N TRP A 176 14.14 3.53 -1.77
CA TRP A 176 15.11 2.47 -1.53
C TRP A 176 16.55 2.95 -1.68
N TRP A 177 16.83 3.76 -2.72
CA TRP A 177 18.16 4.33 -2.96
C TRP A 177 18.59 5.25 -1.80
N LEU A 178 17.70 6.14 -1.34
CA LEU A 178 17.95 7.03 -0.22
C LEU A 178 18.21 6.24 1.07
N PHE A 179 17.35 5.27 1.38
CA PHE A 179 17.52 4.39 2.54
C PHE A 179 18.86 3.66 2.53
N ARG A 180 19.27 3.14 1.37
CA ARG A 180 20.56 2.45 1.19
C ARG A 180 21.73 3.41 1.42
N HIS A 181 21.66 4.66 0.97
CA HIS A 181 22.72 5.64 1.19
C HIS A 181 22.83 6.07 2.66
N LEU A 182 21.70 6.36 3.32
CA LEU A 182 21.69 6.71 4.73
C LEU A 182 22.25 5.57 5.61
N ARG A 183 21.85 4.32 5.33
CA ARG A 183 22.38 3.15 6.02
C ARG A 183 23.89 2.93 5.81
N ARG A 184 24.41 3.25 4.64
CA ARG A 184 25.85 3.15 4.34
C ARG A 184 26.65 4.19 5.12
N GLY A 185 26.16 5.42 5.23
CA GLY A 185 26.79 6.47 6.03
C GLY A 185 26.82 6.14 7.53
N TRP A 186 25.74 5.57 8.08
CA TRP A 186 25.68 5.21 9.50
C TRP A 186 26.65 4.07 9.87
N ARG A 187 26.92 3.14 8.94
CA ARG A 187 27.93 2.09 9.14
C ARG A 187 29.37 2.62 9.15
N GLN A 188 29.64 3.76 8.54
CA GLN A 188 30.96 4.39 8.52
C GLN A 188 31.23 5.22 9.78
N ILE A 189 30.19 5.77 10.41
CA ILE A 189 30.30 6.54 11.65
C ILE A 189 30.32 5.62 12.89
N GLY A 190 29.73 4.43 12.80
CA GLY A 190 29.73 3.42 13.88
C GLY A 190 31.01 2.56 13.99
N GLY A 191 32.02 2.79 13.13
CA GLY A 191 33.33 2.16 13.28
C GLY A 191 34.14 2.88 14.35
N VAL A 192 34.24 2.30 15.54
CA VAL A 192 35.07 2.80 16.66
C VAL A 192 36.50 3.05 16.19
N PRO A 193 37.00 4.30 16.19
CA PRO A 193 38.41 4.57 15.90
C PRO A 193 39.27 4.19 17.12
N GLY A 194 40.18 3.23 16.93
CA GLY A 194 41.42 3.10 17.71
C GLY A 194 41.34 2.35 19.05
N ALA A 195 41.60 1.04 19.00
CA ALA A 195 42.14 0.30 20.15
C ALA A 195 43.55 -0.25 19.86
N ASP A 196 44.24 0.32 18.86
CA ASP A 196 45.56 -0.15 18.40
C ASP A 196 46.59 0.96 18.61
N GLY A 197 46.96 1.22 19.87
CA GLY A 197 48.00 2.18 20.16
C GLY A 197 48.19 2.46 21.63
N GLU A 198 48.76 1.50 22.37
CA GLU A 198 49.67 1.76 23.50
C GLU A 198 50.16 0.45 24.15
N THR A 199 51.07 -0.26 23.48
CA THR A 199 52.01 -1.16 24.16
C THR A 199 53.43 -0.80 23.78
N THR A 200 53.81 0.46 24.02
CA THR A 200 55.21 0.89 23.98
C THR A 200 55.61 1.37 25.36
N GLY A 201 56.53 0.64 25.99
CA GLY A 201 57.53 1.25 26.87
C GLY A 201 57.16 1.44 28.34
N ARG A 202 57.07 0.35 29.12
CA ARG A 202 57.37 0.44 30.55
C ARG A 202 57.97 -0.85 31.13
N ARG A 203 59.23 -1.11 30.78
CA ARG A 203 60.13 -1.92 31.62
C ARG A 203 61.50 -1.24 31.68
N ARG A 204 61.62 -0.27 32.58
CA ARG A 204 62.88 0.07 33.21
C ARG A 204 62.64 0.38 34.69
N THR A 205 63.48 -0.25 35.51
CA THR A 205 63.77 0.00 36.92
C THR A 205 62.77 -0.55 37.94
N ARG A 206 63.14 -1.67 38.56
CA ARG A 206 63.22 -1.79 40.03
C ARG A 206 64.04 -3.03 40.41
N ARG A 207 65.19 -2.72 41.04
CA ARG A 207 65.95 -3.46 42.05
C ARG A 207 66.51 -4.84 41.68
#